data_AF-A0AA96JVJ3-F1
#
_entry.id   AF-A0AA96JVJ3-F1
#
_cell.length_a   1.000
_cell.length_b   1.000
_cell.length_c   1.000
_cell.angle_alpha   90.00
_cell.angle_beta   90.00
_cell.angle_gamma   90.00
#
_symmetry.space_group_name_H-M   'P 1'
#
loop_
_entity.id
_entity.type
_entity.pdbx_description
1 polymer ?
#
loop_
_entity_poly.entity_id
_entity_poly.type
_entity_poly.pdbx_seq_one_letter_code
_entity_poly.pdbx_strand_id
1 'polypeptide(L)'
;MRIVRSFMVFCAASAMALVVSPPASAAGEGTAGQGTACYRAHVSGLGWGDWFCGPDYYVGTVGQNRSIEALQISLGGVGRYCVNAHLRNYGWQGQVCNDGVGATHSVTVGTTGQNRPIEALEISTKYEMIHGVAHVQNIGWMDEAWGSTIRLGTEGRALSMEAVALWFE
;
A
#
# COMPACT_ATOMS: atom_id res chain seq x y z
N MET A 1 41.36 -35.08 38.13
CA MET A 1 40.34 -35.50 37.13
C MET A 1 39.01 -34.87 37.49
N ARG A 2 38.60 -33.83 36.74
CA ARG A 2 37.21 -33.45 36.42
C ARG A 2 37.27 -32.17 35.59
N ILE A 3 37.20 -32.36 34.29
CA ILE A 3 37.04 -31.32 33.27
C ILE A 3 35.56 -30.97 33.26
N VAL A 4 35.21 -29.70 33.42
CA VAL A 4 33.85 -29.22 33.13
C VAL A 4 33.96 -28.22 31.98
N ARG A 5 33.57 -28.68 30.79
CA ARG A 5 33.46 -27.86 29.58
C ARG A 5 32.17 -27.04 29.70
N SER A 6 32.31 -25.74 29.94
CA SER A 6 31.19 -24.80 29.85
C SER A 6 31.04 -24.37 28.40
N PHE A 7 30.03 -24.92 27.72
CA PHE A 7 29.59 -24.41 26.42
C PHE A 7 28.86 -23.08 26.65
N MET A 8 29.51 -21.96 26.29
CA MET A 8 28.82 -20.70 26.09
C MET A 8 28.02 -20.80 24.79
N VAL A 9 26.70 -20.94 24.92
CA VAL A 9 25.75 -20.74 23.85
C VAL A 9 25.72 -19.24 23.54
N PHE A 10 26.25 -18.84 22.39
CA PHE A 10 25.99 -17.51 21.83
C PHE A 10 24.54 -17.49 21.33
N CYS A 11 23.66 -16.91 22.15
CA CYS A 11 22.32 -16.54 21.72
C CYS A 11 22.46 -15.33 20.78
N ALA A 12 22.19 -15.54 19.49
CA ALA A 12 22.10 -14.46 18.53
C ALA A 12 20.96 -13.52 18.95
N ALA A 13 21.30 -12.31 19.38
CA ALA A 13 20.33 -11.23 19.55
C ALA A 13 19.83 -10.84 18.15
N SER A 14 18.75 -11.49 17.72
CA SER A 14 17.95 -11.04 16.59
C SER A 14 17.36 -9.70 16.97
N ALA A 15 17.75 -8.64 16.27
CA ALA A 15 17.10 -7.34 16.37
C ALA A 15 15.64 -7.52 15.92
N MET A 16 14.73 -7.63 16.87
CA MET A 16 13.30 -7.45 16.63
C MET A 16 13.13 -6.03 16.11
N ALA A 17 12.95 -5.89 14.79
CA ALA A 17 12.35 -4.70 14.23
C ALA A 17 10.99 -4.53 14.91
N LEU A 18 10.82 -3.43 15.63
CA LEU A 18 9.51 -3.03 16.13
C LEU A 18 8.62 -2.88 14.90
N VAL A 19 7.73 -3.84 14.68
CA VAL A 19 6.65 -3.70 13.72
C VAL A 19 5.72 -2.67 14.35
N VAL A 20 5.90 -1.40 14.00
CA VAL A 20 4.90 -0.38 14.28
C VAL A 20 3.73 -0.70 13.36
N SER A 21 2.78 -1.47 13.90
CA SER A 21 1.48 -1.66 13.27
C SER A 21 0.84 -0.28 13.06
N PRO A 22 0.19 -0.02 11.92
CA PRO A 22 -0.66 1.16 11.79
C PRO A 22 -1.71 1.18 12.91
N PRO A 23 -2.25 2.36 13.29
CA PRO A 23 -3.33 2.43 14.27
C PRO A 23 -4.49 1.55 13.79
N ALA A 24 -4.78 0.49 14.54
CA ALA A 24 -5.90 -0.40 14.29
C ALA A 24 -7.20 0.38 14.53
N SER A 25 -8.01 0.53 13.50
CA SER A 25 -9.41 0.95 13.63
C SER A 25 -10.28 -0.31 13.67
N ALA A 26 -11.20 -0.37 14.62
CA ALA A 26 -11.99 -1.57 14.90
C ALA A 26 -12.76 -2.06 13.66
N ALA A 27 -12.50 -3.30 13.24
CA ALA A 27 -13.24 -3.96 12.16
C ALA A 27 -14.74 -4.07 12.51
N GLY A 28 -15.57 -3.34 11.78
CA GLY A 28 -17.03 -3.47 11.76
C GLY A 28 -17.51 -4.43 10.67
N GLU A 29 -18.55 -5.21 10.96
CA GLU A 29 -19.21 -6.11 10.02
C GLU A 29 -19.90 -5.33 8.89
N GLY A 30 -19.45 -5.52 7.64
CA GLY A 30 -19.93 -4.77 6.48
C GLY A 30 -21.37 -5.08 6.10
N THR A 31 -22.29 -4.14 6.35
CA THR A 31 -23.62 -4.11 5.76
C THR A 31 -23.55 -3.51 4.35
N ALA A 32 -24.28 -4.10 3.40
CA ALA A 32 -24.37 -3.63 2.01
C ALA A 32 -24.75 -2.14 1.96
N GLY A 33 -23.78 -1.30 1.54
CA GLY A 33 -23.85 0.16 1.60
C GLY A 33 -22.50 0.80 1.92
N GLN A 34 -21.55 0.04 2.49
CA GLN A 34 -20.21 0.53 2.77
C GLN A 34 -19.21 0.09 1.70
N GLY A 35 -18.36 1.03 1.27
CA GLY A 35 -17.34 0.74 0.27
C GLY A 35 -16.42 -0.39 0.73
N THR A 36 -15.85 -1.15 -0.20
CA THR A 36 -14.83 -2.16 0.11
C THR A 36 -13.58 -1.83 -0.68
N ALA A 37 -12.41 -1.78 -0.02
CA ALA A 37 -11.13 -1.59 -0.67
C ALA A 37 -10.36 -2.91 -0.65
N CYS A 38 -10.15 -3.50 -1.82
CA CYS A 38 -9.27 -4.66 -2.01
C CYS A 38 -8.10 -4.27 -2.92
N TYR A 39 -6.86 -4.55 -2.53
CA TYR A 39 -5.69 -4.11 -3.29
C TYR A 39 -4.47 -5.00 -3.03
N ARG A 40 -3.52 -4.95 -3.97
CA ARG A 40 -2.21 -5.59 -3.87
C ARG A 40 -1.14 -4.77 -4.58
N ALA A 41 0.11 -4.95 -4.16
CA ALA A 41 1.26 -4.28 -4.75
C ALA A 41 2.18 -5.26 -5.47
N HIS A 42 2.78 -4.79 -6.56
CA HIS A 42 4.01 -5.35 -7.10
C HIS A 42 5.19 -4.63 -6.46
N VAL A 43 5.97 -5.35 -5.65
CA VAL A 43 7.13 -4.80 -4.94
C VAL A 43 8.41 -5.20 -5.66
N SER A 44 9.32 -4.24 -5.84
CA SER A 44 10.58 -4.47 -6.53
C SER A 44 11.38 -5.61 -5.87
N GLY A 45 11.76 -6.60 -6.69
CA GLY A 45 12.47 -7.80 -6.26
C GLY A 45 11.63 -8.86 -5.53
N LEU A 46 10.34 -8.62 -5.24
CA LEU A 46 9.44 -9.60 -4.62
C LEU A 46 8.28 -10.01 -5.54
N GLY A 47 7.91 -9.15 -6.51
CA GLY A 47 6.79 -9.41 -7.40
C GLY A 47 5.45 -8.99 -6.80
N TRP A 48 4.37 -9.55 -7.34
CA TRP A 48 3.01 -9.35 -6.83
C TRP A 48 2.82 -10.08 -5.50
N GLY A 49 2.39 -9.33 -4.48
CA GLY A 49 1.91 -9.91 -3.23
C GLY A 49 0.46 -10.42 -3.32
N ASP A 50 -0.02 -10.92 -2.18
CA ASP A 50 -1.41 -11.33 -2.00
C ASP A 50 -2.37 -10.12 -1.99
N TRP A 51 -3.64 -10.40 -2.23
CA TRP A 51 -4.71 -9.41 -2.10
C TRP A 51 -5.07 -9.20 -0.63
N PHE A 52 -5.21 -7.94 -0.24
CA PHE A 52 -5.74 -7.53 1.05
C PHE A 52 -7.01 -6.73 0.86
N CYS A 53 -7.99 -6.91 1.77
CA CYS A 53 -9.24 -6.18 1.76
C CYS A 53 -9.54 -5.65 3.17
N GLY A 54 -9.93 -4.38 3.29
CA GLY A 54 -10.33 -3.77 4.56
C GLY A 54 -9.23 -2.96 5.28
N PRO A 55 -9.52 -2.46 6.49
CA PRO A 55 -8.80 -1.35 7.11
C PRO A 55 -7.44 -1.69 7.73
N ASP A 56 -7.21 -2.94 8.13
CA ASP A 56 -6.12 -3.26 9.06
C ASP A 56 -4.78 -3.63 8.40
N TYR A 57 -4.70 -3.65 7.07
CA TYR A 57 -3.53 -4.16 6.36
C TYR A 57 -3.05 -3.20 5.29
N TYR A 58 -1.73 -3.00 5.22
CA TYR A 58 -1.08 -2.35 4.10
C TYR A 58 -0.53 -3.38 3.11
N VAL A 59 -0.37 -2.99 1.85
CA VAL A 59 0.40 -3.74 0.86
C VAL A 59 1.78 -3.12 0.71
N GLY A 60 2.78 -3.93 0.37
CA GLY A 60 4.15 -3.47 0.19
C GLY A 60 5.07 -3.87 1.33
N THR A 61 6.10 -3.06 1.60
CA THR A 61 7.07 -3.28 2.68
C THR A 61 7.34 -1.98 3.41
N VAL A 62 7.85 -2.06 4.64
CA VAL A 62 8.19 -0.90 5.45
C VAL A 62 9.66 -0.98 5.82
N GLY A 63 10.45 0.04 5.47
CA GLY A 63 11.85 0.16 5.88
C GLY A 63 12.80 -0.86 5.23
N GLN A 64 12.33 -1.59 4.22
CA GLN A 64 13.15 -2.59 3.51
C GLN A 64 13.85 -2.01 2.29
N ASN A 65 13.70 -0.71 2.01
CA ASN A 65 14.24 -0.05 0.83
C ASN A 65 13.77 -0.71 -0.48
N ARG A 66 12.56 -1.27 -0.46
CA ARG A 66 11.90 -1.88 -1.62
C ARG A 66 10.70 -1.05 -2.01
N SER A 67 10.68 -0.66 -3.27
CA SER A 67 9.66 0.22 -3.81
C SER A 67 8.46 -0.56 -4.35
N ILE A 68 7.28 0.01 -4.22
CA ILE A 68 6.11 -0.39 -5.01
C ILE A 68 6.34 0.11 -6.45
N GLU A 69 6.25 -0.81 -7.41
CA GLU A 69 6.38 -0.51 -8.84
C GLU A 69 5.00 -0.44 -9.53
N ALA A 70 4.04 -1.25 -9.07
CA ALA A 70 2.68 -1.26 -9.56
C ALA A 70 1.67 -1.55 -8.43
N LEU A 71 0.44 -1.10 -8.61
CA LEU A 71 -0.69 -1.38 -7.73
C LEU A 71 -1.85 -1.92 -8.55
N GLN A 72 -2.55 -2.87 -7.97
CA GLN A 72 -3.85 -3.33 -8.46
C GLN A 72 -4.88 -3.08 -7.37
N ILE A 73 -5.94 -2.34 -7.70
CA ILE A 73 -6.93 -1.84 -6.74
C ILE A 73 -8.32 -2.19 -7.25
N SER A 74 -9.18 -2.72 -6.38
CA SER A 74 -10.59 -2.99 -6.63
C SER A 74 -11.41 -2.35 -5.53
N LEU A 75 -12.22 -1.35 -5.89
CA LEU A 75 -13.11 -0.65 -4.97
C LEU A 75 -14.56 -1.07 -5.22
N GLY A 76 -15.17 -1.76 -4.26
CA GLY A 76 -16.57 -2.18 -4.28
C GLY A 76 -17.48 -1.11 -3.67
N GLY A 77 -18.73 -1.03 -4.12
CA GLY A 77 -19.74 -0.11 -3.55
C GLY A 77 -19.61 1.36 -3.98
N VAL A 78 -18.49 1.76 -4.61
CA VAL A 78 -18.20 3.18 -4.90
C VAL A 78 -18.63 3.69 -6.28
N GLY A 79 -19.20 2.82 -7.12
CA GLY A 79 -19.50 3.13 -8.52
C GLY A 79 -18.23 3.27 -9.37
N ARG A 80 -18.13 4.38 -10.11
CA ARG A 80 -16.93 4.68 -10.91
C ARG A 80 -15.83 5.25 -10.03
N TYR A 81 -14.62 4.70 -10.17
CA TYR A 81 -13.41 5.22 -9.57
C TYR A 81 -12.27 5.26 -10.59
N CYS A 82 -11.32 6.14 -10.36
CA CYS A 82 -10.11 6.28 -11.17
C CYS A 82 -8.89 6.32 -10.27
N VAL A 83 -7.78 5.78 -10.78
CA VAL A 83 -6.49 5.75 -10.11
C VAL A 83 -5.44 6.27 -11.08
N ASN A 84 -4.53 7.10 -10.59
CA ASN A 84 -3.36 7.56 -11.34
C ASN A 84 -2.11 7.34 -10.48
N ALA A 85 -0.99 7.04 -11.12
CA ALA A 85 0.29 6.90 -10.45
C ALA A 85 1.31 7.88 -11.02
N HIS A 86 2.03 8.55 -10.14
CA HIS A 86 3.22 9.31 -10.49
C HIS A 86 4.42 8.38 -10.41
N LEU A 87 5.02 8.06 -11.54
CA LEU A 87 6.20 7.19 -11.60
C LEU A 87 7.46 8.02 -11.67
N ARG A 88 8.51 7.55 -10.98
CA ARG A 88 9.84 8.16 -11.06
C ARG A 88 10.32 8.26 -12.51
N ASN A 89 10.87 9.41 -12.86
CA ASN A 89 11.40 9.71 -14.20
C ASN A 89 10.38 9.50 -15.34
N TYR A 90 9.09 9.64 -15.04
CA TYR A 90 8.00 9.61 -16.03
C TYR A 90 6.98 10.72 -15.74
N GLY A 91 6.59 10.89 -14.48
CA GLY A 91 5.49 11.77 -14.09
C GLY A 91 4.18 10.99 -13.91
N TRP A 92 3.06 11.69 -14.04
CA TRP A 92 1.73 11.09 -14.01
C TRP A 92 1.47 10.25 -15.26
N GLN A 93 1.13 8.97 -15.06
CA GLN A 93 0.89 8.04 -16.17
C GLN A 93 -0.46 8.21 -16.89
N GLY A 94 -1.36 9.01 -16.31
CA GLY A 94 -2.73 9.14 -16.77
C GLY A 94 -3.69 8.26 -15.96
N GLN A 95 -4.91 8.76 -15.74
CA GLN A 95 -5.92 8.08 -14.96
C GLN A 95 -6.39 6.80 -15.65
N VAL A 96 -6.42 5.71 -14.90
CA VAL A 96 -7.06 4.45 -15.27
C VAL A 96 -8.32 4.32 -14.41
N CYS A 97 -9.46 4.08 -15.04
CA CYS A 97 -10.73 4.01 -14.34
C CYS A 97 -11.36 2.63 -14.51
N ASN A 98 -12.16 2.20 -13.55
CA ASN A 98 -13.06 1.08 -13.80
C ASN A 98 -14.15 1.50 -14.80
N ASP A 99 -14.90 0.51 -15.27
CA ASP A 99 -16.03 0.69 -16.19
C ASP A 99 -17.26 1.33 -15.54
N GLY A 100 -17.25 1.50 -14.21
CA GLY A 100 -18.38 2.03 -13.44
C GLY A 100 -19.52 1.02 -13.25
N VAL A 101 -19.32 -0.25 -13.59
CA VAL A 101 -20.33 -1.31 -13.52
C VAL A 101 -19.80 -2.49 -12.68
N GLY A 102 -20.41 -2.70 -11.51
CA GLY A 102 -20.15 -3.87 -10.67
C GLY A 102 -18.81 -3.90 -9.93
N ALA A 103 -18.69 -4.82 -8.96
CA ALA A 103 -17.59 -4.91 -8.00
C ALA A 103 -16.33 -5.66 -8.52
N THR A 104 -16.33 -6.13 -9.77
CA THR A 104 -15.38 -7.16 -10.26
C THR A 104 -14.28 -6.60 -11.16
N HIS A 105 -14.11 -5.27 -11.23
CA HIS A 105 -13.10 -4.66 -12.07
C HIS A 105 -12.05 -3.98 -11.21
N SER A 106 -10.85 -4.58 -11.20
CA SER A 106 -9.66 -3.96 -10.65
C SER A 106 -9.00 -3.03 -11.65
N VAL A 107 -8.54 -1.88 -11.19
CA VAL A 107 -7.65 -0.98 -11.93
C VAL A 107 -6.19 -1.31 -11.60
N THR A 108 -5.33 -1.40 -12.61
CA THR A 108 -3.89 -1.53 -12.44
C THR A 108 -3.19 -0.24 -12.86
N VAL A 109 -2.31 0.27 -12.00
CA VAL A 109 -1.43 1.42 -12.27
C VAL A 109 0.02 1.08 -11.96
N GLY A 110 0.96 1.85 -12.50
CA GLY A 110 2.38 1.59 -12.43
C GLY A 110 2.88 0.59 -13.46
N THR A 111 4.09 0.09 -13.24
CA THR A 111 4.79 -0.84 -14.15
C THR A 111 5.47 -1.93 -13.34
N THR A 112 5.66 -3.11 -13.92
CA THR A 112 6.36 -4.21 -13.24
C THR A 112 7.74 -4.41 -13.87
N GLY A 113 8.81 -4.44 -13.05
CA GLY A 113 10.16 -4.77 -13.51
C GLY A 113 10.85 -3.70 -14.39
N GLN A 114 10.26 -2.51 -14.52
CA GLN A 114 10.84 -1.41 -15.30
C GLN A 114 11.72 -0.46 -14.47
N ASN A 115 11.91 -0.74 -13.17
CA ASN A 115 12.65 0.12 -12.25
C ASN A 115 12.11 1.57 -12.22
N ARG A 116 10.78 1.70 -12.31
CA ARG A 116 10.04 2.98 -12.26
C ARG A 116 9.09 2.94 -11.07
N PRO A 117 9.59 3.15 -9.85
CA PRO A 117 8.77 3.09 -8.65
C PRO A 117 7.69 4.17 -8.65
N ILE A 118 6.56 3.85 -8.02
CA ILE A 118 5.50 4.81 -7.72
C ILE A 118 6.01 5.75 -6.64
N GLU A 119 5.92 7.06 -6.87
CA GLU A 119 6.24 8.10 -5.87
C GLU A 119 4.96 8.63 -5.22
N ALA A 120 3.90 8.79 -6.02
CA ALA A 120 2.58 9.23 -5.56
C ALA A 120 1.45 8.46 -6.25
N LEU A 121 0.32 8.40 -5.57
CA LEU A 121 -0.93 7.79 -6.02
C LEU A 121 -2.05 8.82 -5.89
N GLU A 122 -2.91 8.91 -6.89
CA GLU A 122 -4.16 9.66 -6.83
C GLU A 122 -5.31 8.67 -7.01
N ILE A 123 -6.31 8.75 -6.13
CA ILE A 123 -7.53 7.93 -6.23
C ILE A 123 -8.72 8.87 -6.15
N SER A 124 -9.62 8.75 -7.12
CA SER A 124 -10.89 9.48 -7.13
C SER A 124 -12.07 8.52 -7.19
N THR A 125 -13.07 8.73 -6.34
CA THR A 125 -14.31 7.96 -6.23
C THR A 125 -15.51 8.88 -6.50
N LYS A 126 -16.63 8.32 -6.97
CA LYS A 126 -17.81 9.13 -7.31
C LYS A 126 -18.73 9.39 -6.12
N TYR A 127 -18.96 8.39 -5.28
CA TYR A 127 -20.02 8.44 -4.26
C TYR A 127 -19.50 8.30 -2.82
N GLU A 128 -18.44 7.54 -2.61
CA GLU A 128 -17.91 7.24 -1.28
C GLU A 128 -16.62 8.01 -1.01
N MET A 129 -16.35 8.34 0.25
CA MET A 129 -15.04 8.88 0.67
C MET A 129 -14.09 7.72 0.94
N ILE A 130 -12.93 7.75 0.33
CA ILE A 130 -11.87 6.77 0.58
C ILE A 130 -10.83 7.37 1.51
N HIS A 131 -10.31 6.55 2.41
CA HIS A 131 -9.20 6.88 3.28
C HIS A 131 -7.94 6.17 2.79
N GLY A 132 -6.77 6.77 3.02
CA GLY A 132 -5.51 6.13 2.70
C GLY A 132 -4.30 6.76 3.35
N VAL A 133 -3.28 5.93 3.53
CA VAL A 133 -1.94 6.33 4.00
C VAL A 133 -0.87 5.66 3.14
N ALA A 134 0.27 6.31 3.02
CA ALA A 134 1.44 5.75 2.35
C ALA A 134 2.68 5.81 3.25
N HIS A 135 3.49 4.76 3.20
CA HIS A 135 4.85 4.77 3.72
C HIS A 135 5.80 5.15 2.58
N VAL A 136 6.53 6.25 2.74
CA VAL A 136 7.50 6.73 1.74
C VAL A 136 8.92 6.56 2.26
N GLN A 137 9.80 6.06 1.38
CA GLN A 137 11.22 5.89 1.63
C GLN A 137 11.82 7.16 2.27
N ASN A 138 12.57 6.99 3.35
CA ASN A 138 13.23 8.06 4.11
C ASN A 138 12.30 9.14 4.73
N ILE A 139 10.97 8.96 4.67
CA ILE A 139 9.99 9.82 5.34
C ILE A 139 9.28 9.03 6.43
N GLY A 140 8.86 7.81 6.13
CA GLY A 140 8.00 7.02 7.00
C GLY A 140 6.54 7.05 6.53
N TRP A 141 5.64 6.70 7.44
CA TRP A 141 4.20 6.88 7.26
C TRP A 141 3.87 8.36 7.18
N MET A 142 3.20 8.77 6.11
CA MET A 142 2.67 10.12 5.94
C MET A 142 1.30 10.24 6.60
N ASP A 143 0.85 11.49 6.80
CA ASP A 143 -0.50 11.78 7.29
C ASP A 143 -1.57 11.14 6.40
N GLU A 144 -2.68 10.77 7.02
CA GLU A 144 -3.84 10.23 6.34
C GLU A 144 -4.48 11.25 5.38
N ALA A 145 -4.82 10.78 4.19
CA ALA A 145 -5.66 11.51 3.25
C ALA A 145 -7.02 10.83 3.15
N TRP A 146 -8.08 11.63 3.15
CA TRP A 146 -9.45 11.14 3.02
C TRP A 146 -10.30 12.10 2.17
N GLY A 147 -11.30 11.56 1.49
CA GLY A 147 -12.23 12.32 0.64
C GLY A 147 -12.60 11.58 -0.65
N SER A 148 -13.29 12.28 -1.56
CA SER A 148 -13.65 11.73 -2.88
C SER A 148 -12.52 11.79 -3.91
N THR A 149 -11.45 12.52 -3.61
CA THR A 149 -10.19 12.48 -4.34
C THR A 149 -9.07 12.62 -3.33
N ILE A 150 -8.25 11.58 -3.20
CA ILE A 150 -7.11 11.55 -2.27
C ILE A 150 -5.80 11.45 -3.04
N ARG A 151 -4.74 11.94 -2.41
CA ARG A 151 -3.38 11.86 -2.91
C ARG A 151 -2.45 11.35 -1.83
N LEU A 152 -1.69 10.33 -2.16
CA LEU A 152 -0.78 9.64 -1.25
C LEU A 152 0.64 9.69 -1.80
N GLY A 153 1.63 9.82 -0.94
CA GLY A 153 3.05 9.84 -1.32
C GLY A 153 3.57 11.23 -1.69
N THR A 154 4.59 11.28 -2.55
CA THR A 154 5.27 12.51 -2.93
C THR A 154 5.49 12.61 -4.43
N GLU A 155 5.52 13.82 -4.99
CA GLU A 155 5.78 14.05 -6.41
C GLU A 155 7.15 14.69 -6.62
N GLY A 156 7.94 14.13 -7.55
CA GLY A 156 9.17 14.76 -8.04
C GLY A 156 10.31 14.81 -7.03
N ARG A 157 10.17 14.11 -5.88
CA ARG A 157 11.18 14.07 -4.82
C ARG A 157 12.18 12.93 -4.97
N ALA A 158 12.03 12.07 -5.98
CA ALA A 158 12.84 10.86 -6.14
C ALA A 158 12.78 9.92 -4.92
N LEU A 159 11.67 9.94 -4.18
CA LEU A 159 11.41 9.06 -3.02
C LEU A 159 10.32 8.05 -3.39
N SER A 160 10.58 6.78 -3.09
CA SER A 160 9.68 5.69 -3.49
C SER A 160 8.61 5.45 -2.44
N MET A 161 7.39 5.17 -2.87
CA MET A 161 6.38 4.56 -2.01
C MET A 161 6.80 3.10 -1.73
N GLU A 162 6.84 2.72 -0.45
CA GLU A 162 7.19 1.36 -0.02
C GLU A 162 5.95 0.57 0.40
N ALA A 163 4.96 1.23 1.00
CA ALA A 163 3.69 0.64 1.39
C ALA A 163 2.52 1.60 1.20
N VAL A 164 1.31 1.05 1.03
CA VAL A 164 0.05 1.80 0.99
C VAL A 164 -1.04 1.04 1.73
N ALA A 165 -1.90 1.76 2.44
CA ALA A 165 -3.15 1.24 3.00
C ALA A 165 -4.32 2.10 2.53
N LEU A 166 -5.46 1.45 2.23
CA LEU A 166 -6.69 2.05 1.72
C LEU A 166 -7.90 1.41 2.41
N TRP A 167 -8.88 2.21 2.82
CA TRP A 167 -10.10 1.70 3.45
C TRP A 167 -11.29 2.65 3.29
N PHE A 168 -12.47 2.15 3.65
CA PHE A 168 -13.70 2.91 3.81
C PHE A 168 -14.13 2.80 5.27
N GLU A 169 -14.79 3.85 5.77
CA GLU A 169 -15.49 3.88 7.06
C GLU A 169 -16.98 3.53 6.93
#